data_AF-A0A6J6M6Y3-F1
#
_entry.id   AF-A0A6J6M6Y3-F1
#
_cell.length_a   1.000
_cell.length_b   1.000
_cell.length_c   1.000
_cell.angle_alpha   90.00
_cell.angle_beta   90.00
_cell.angle_gamma   90.00
#
_symmetry.space_group_name_H-M   'P 1'
#
loop_
_entity.id
_entity.type
_entity.pdbx_description
1 polymer ?
#
loop_
_entity_poly.entity_id
_entity_poly.type
_entity_poly.pdbx_seq_one_letter_code
_entity_poly.pdbx_strand_id
1 'polypeptide(L)'
;MCFAPVLTMSEAAEHPHNVARNTFIEIAGAVQPAPAPRFSRTTVPKPGAPAHVGSHSREVLTKWGIKNIDDLMARGVVKELSS
;
A
#
# COMPACT_ATOMS: atom_id res chain seq x y z
N MET A 1 27.03 2.27 29.01
CA MET A 1 26.54 3.41 28.20
C MET A 1 25.69 2.85 27.06
N CYS A 2 24.50 3.40 26.81
CA CYS A 2 23.62 2.96 25.72
C CYS A 2 23.75 3.94 24.55
N PHE A 3 24.16 3.44 23.38
CA PHE A 3 24.27 4.20 22.14
C PHE A 3 23.94 3.27 20.96
N ALA A 4 23.61 3.85 19.81
CA ALA A 4 23.39 3.12 18.57
C ALA A 4 23.96 3.94 17.40
N PRO A 5 24.40 3.28 16.32
CA PRO A 5 24.82 3.97 15.11
C PRO A 5 23.63 4.67 14.43
N VAL A 6 23.92 5.73 13.67
CA VAL A 6 22.95 6.34 12.75
C VAL A 6 22.99 5.54 11.46
N LEU A 7 21.90 4.83 11.16
CA LEU A 7 21.77 4.03 9.95
C LEU A 7 21.13 4.85 8.83
N THR A 8 21.61 4.65 7.61
CA THR A 8 20.88 5.01 6.39
C THR A 8 19.64 4.13 6.22
N MET A 9 18.74 4.51 5.31
CA MET A 9 17.53 3.72 5.04
C MET A 9 17.84 2.30 4.53
N SER A 10 18.87 2.16 3.68
CA SER A 10 19.29 0.85 3.17
C SER A 10 19.90 -0.02 4.27
N GLU A 11 20.78 0.54 5.10
CA GLU A 11 21.36 -0.18 6.25
C GLU A 11 20.28 -0.58 7.27
N ALA A 12 19.29 0.28 7.49
CA ALA A 12 18.17 -0.03 8.37
C ALA A 12 17.35 -1.22 7.86
N ALA A 13 17.14 -1.34 6.54
CA ALA A 13 16.40 -2.47 5.96
C ALA A 13 17.15 -3.81 6.16
N GLU A 14 18.47 -3.78 6.07
CA GLU A 14 19.35 -4.96 6.18
C GLU A 14 19.79 -5.27 7.62
N HIS A 15 19.58 -4.35 8.57
CA HIS A 15 20.01 -4.53 9.95
C HIS A 15 19.44 -5.83 10.57
N PRO A 16 20.25 -6.67 11.26
CA PRO A 16 19.84 -8.01 11.68
C PRO A 16 18.52 -8.07 12.47
N HIS A 17 18.29 -7.09 13.35
CA HIS A 17 17.02 -6.97 14.09
C HIS A 17 15.82 -6.73 13.16
N ASN A 18 15.98 -5.91 12.13
CA ASN A 18 14.89 -5.55 11.22
C ASN A 18 14.58 -6.70 10.25
N VAL A 19 15.60 -7.42 9.78
CA VAL A 19 15.48 -8.65 8.98
C VAL A 19 14.78 -9.75 9.78
N ALA A 20 15.26 -10.06 10.99
CA ALA A 20 14.67 -11.10 11.85
C ALA A 20 13.18 -10.86 12.15
N ARG A 21 12.76 -9.60 12.10
CA ARG A 21 11.38 -9.20 12.35
C ARG A 21 10.59 -8.96 11.09
N ASN A 22 11.16 -9.02 9.88
CA ASN A 22 10.50 -8.58 8.65
C ASN A 22 9.91 -7.16 8.80
N THR A 23 10.72 -6.22 9.32
CA THR A 23 10.30 -4.84 9.58
C THR A 23 10.08 -4.06 8.28
N PHE A 24 10.83 -4.41 7.24
CA PHE A 24 10.64 -3.94 5.87
C PHE A 24 10.29 -5.13 4.98
N ILE A 25 9.45 -4.89 3.99
CA ILE A 25 8.96 -5.86 3.01
C ILE A 25 9.01 -5.25 1.61
N GLU A 26 9.17 -6.09 0.61
CA GLU A 26 9.08 -5.66 -0.79
C GLU A 26 7.67 -5.85 -1.34
N ILE A 27 7.14 -4.80 -1.96
CA ILE A 27 5.84 -4.79 -2.67
C ILE A 27 6.04 -4.01 -3.96
N ALA A 28 5.68 -4.64 -5.09
CA ALA A 28 5.77 -4.03 -6.42
C ALA A 28 7.16 -3.41 -6.72
N GLY A 29 8.24 -4.09 -6.32
CA GLY A 29 9.63 -3.66 -6.55
C GLY A 29 10.13 -2.55 -5.62
N ALA A 30 9.32 -2.12 -4.63
CA ALA A 30 9.71 -1.12 -3.65
C ALA A 30 9.82 -1.72 -2.26
N VAL A 31 10.95 -1.47 -1.59
CA VAL A 31 11.14 -1.79 -0.17
C VAL A 31 10.40 -0.75 0.66
N GLN A 32 9.47 -1.22 1.50
CA GLN A 32 8.67 -0.36 2.38
C GLN A 32 8.44 -1.02 3.74
N PRO A 33 8.08 -0.25 4.79
CA PRO A 33 7.76 -0.82 6.09
C PRO A 33 6.62 -1.84 6.03
N ALA A 34 6.75 -2.92 6.78
CA ALA A 34 5.64 -3.82 7.04
C ALA A 34 4.61 -3.16 7.97
N PRO A 35 3.33 -3.60 7.95
CA PRO A 35 2.31 -3.07 8.86
C PRO A 35 2.74 -3.12 10.33
N ALA A 36 2.49 -2.04 11.05
CA ALA A 36 2.80 -1.90 12.47
C ALA A 36 1.63 -1.19 13.21
N PRO A 37 1.38 -1.51 14.50
CA PRO A 37 2.03 -2.53 15.34
C PRO A 37 1.73 -3.98 14.93
N ARG A 38 2.50 -4.94 15.46
CA ARG A 38 2.23 -6.38 15.28
C ARG A 38 1.28 -6.86 16.37
N PHE A 39 0.04 -7.14 15.99
CA PHE A 39 -0.96 -7.64 16.92
C PHE A 39 -0.80 -9.16 17.11
N SER A 40 -0.91 -9.63 18.36
CA SER A 40 -0.81 -11.06 18.68
C SER A 40 -2.07 -11.85 18.29
N ARG A 41 -3.24 -11.19 18.27
CA ARG A 41 -4.54 -11.84 18.01
C ARG A 41 -5.03 -11.69 16.57
N THR A 42 -4.82 -10.52 15.96
CA THR A 42 -5.38 -10.20 14.64
C THR A 42 -4.27 -10.11 13.62
N THR A 43 -4.35 -10.94 12.58
CA THR A 43 -3.41 -10.87 11.46
C THR A 43 -3.75 -9.69 10.56
N VAL A 44 -2.79 -8.79 10.34
CA VAL A 44 -2.91 -7.72 9.36
C VAL A 44 -2.42 -8.27 8.00
N PRO A 45 -3.25 -8.24 6.94
CA PRO A 45 -2.83 -8.72 5.63
C PRO A 45 -1.70 -7.85 5.06
N LYS A 46 -0.85 -8.46 4.24
CA LYS A 46 0.17 -7.72 3.48
C LYS A 46 -0.55 -6.73 2.54
N PRO A 47 -0.11 -5.44 2.47
CA PRO A 47 -0.68 -4.50 1.52
C PRO A 47 -0.51 -4.98 0.08
N GLY A 48 -1.49 -4.69 -0.77
CA GLY A 48 -1.38 -4.89 -2.22
C GLY A 48 -0.44 -3.89 -2.87
N ALA A 49 -0.21 -4.07 -4.18
CA ALA A 49 0.45 -3.06 -4.98
C ALA A 49 -0.39 -1.75 -5.01
N PRO A 50 0.26 -0.57 -5.14
CA PRO A 50 -0.47 0.67 -5.33
C PRO A 50 -1.44 0.58 -6.51
N ALA A 51 -2.68 1.05 -6.32
CA ALA A 51 -3.65 1.13 -7.39
C ALA A 51 -3.23 2.18 -8.43
N HIS A 52 -3.48 1.88 -9.70
CA HIS A 52 -3.36 2.88 -10.77
C HIS A 52 -4.57 3.82 -10.75
N VAL A 53 -4.41 4.98 -11.39
CA VAL A 53 -5.52 5.92 -11.58
C VAL A 53 -6.65 5.23 -12.32
N GLY A 54 -7.83 5.20 -11.72
CA GLY A 54 -9.02 4.59 -12.32
C GLY A 54 -9.22 3.10 -12.05
N SER A 55 -8.29 2.41 -11.36
CA SER A 55 -8.37 0.94 -11.15
C SER A 55 -9.64 0.47 -10.45
N HIS A 56 -10.25 1.31 -9.60
CA HIS A 56 -11.42 0.95 -8.81
C HIS A 56 -12.59 1.94 -8.96
N SER A 57 -12.55 2.85 -9.94
CA SER A 57 -13.53 3.94 -10.06
C SER A 57 -14.96 3.44 -10.16
N ARG A 58 -15.24 2.50 -11.07
CA ARG A 58 -16.57 1.91 -11.25
C ARG A 58 -17.05 1.15 -10.02
N GLU A 59 -16.16 0.36 -9.42
CA GLU A 59 -16.45 -0.44 -8.23
C GLU A 59 -16.88 0.45 -7.06
N VAL A 60 -16.10 1.51 -6.78
CA VAL A 60 -16.36 2.46 -5.68
C VAL A 60 -17.65 3.24 -5.93
N LEU A 61 -17.85 3.77 -7.14
CA LEU A 61 -19.07 4.52 -7.46
C LEU A 61 -20.33 3.66 -7.39
N THR A 62 -20.24 2.39 -7.81
CA THR A 62 -21.34 1.41 -7.66
C THR A 62 -21.64 1.17 -6.18
N LYS A 63 -20.60 0.96 -5.35
CA LYS A 63 -20.75 0.76 -3.89
C LYS A 63 -21.39 1.98 -3.20
N TRP A 64 -21.18 3.18 -3.72
CA TRP A 64 -21.82 4.40 -3.23
C TRP A 64 -23.24 4.63 -3.79
N GLY A 65 -23.71 3.79 -4.70
CA GLY A 65 -25.05 3.89 -5.29
C GLY A 65 -25.18 4.98 -6.36
N ILE A 66 -24.08 5.46 -6.94
CA ILE A 66 -24.11 6.39 -8.06
C ILE A 66 -24.61 5.67 -9.31
N LYS A 67 -25.64 6.23 -9.96
CA LYS A 67 -26.33 5.55 -11.07
C LYS A 67 -25.84 5.98 -12.45
N ASN A 68 -25.36 7.21 -12.60
CA ASN A 68 -24.94 7.78 -13.89
C ASN A 68 -23.43 7.61 -14.13
N ILE A 69 -22.85 6.47 -13.75
CA ILE A 69 -21.39 6.23 -13.83
C ILE A 69 -20.88 6.38 -15.26
N ASP A 70 -21.60 5.84 -16.24
CA ASP A 70 -21.19 5.89 -17.65
C ASP A 70 -21.19 7.32 -18.20
N ASP A 71 -22.14 8.17 -17.79
CA ASP A 71 -22.15 9.60 -18.16
C ASP A 71 -20.92 10.33 -17.58
N LEU A 72 -20.59 10.05 -16.31
CA LEU A 72 -19.44 10.65 -15.65
C LEU A 72 -18.12 10.25 -16.32
N MET A 73 -18.02 9.01 -16.79
CA MET A 73 -16.86 8.53 -17.54
C MET A 73 -16.80 9.12 -18.95
N ALA A 74 -17.92 9.14 -19.67
CA ALA A 74 -18.00 9.69 -21.02
C ALA A 74 -17.64 11.18 -21.06
N ARG A 75 -18.02 11.94 -20.03
CA ARG A 75 -17.69 13.36 -19.86
C ARG A 75 -16.27 13.60 -19.33
N GLY A 76 -15.52 12.54 -19.03
CA GLY A 76 -14.16 12.65 -18.48
C GLY A 76 -14.10 13.16 -17.04
N VAL A 77 -15.22 13.21 -16.33
CA VAL A 77 -15.30 13.61 -14.90
C VAL A 77 -14.66 12.54 -14.02
N VAL A 78 -14.79 11.28 -14.41
CA VAL A 78 -14.20 10.12 -13.72
C VAL A 78 -13.32 9.36 -14.70
N LYS A 79 -12.07 9.07 -14.29
CA LYS A 79 -11.19 8.18 -15.04
C LYS A 79 -11.45 6.72 -14.68
N GLU A 80 -11.56 5.85 -15.67
CA GLU A 80 -11.48 4.39 -15.52
C GLU A 80 -10.11 3.95 -16.03
N LEU A 81 -9.55 2.90 -15.43
CA LEU A 81 -8.28 2.35 -15.92
C LEU A 81 -8.55 1.80 -17.33
N SER A 82 -8.03 2.49 -18.34
CA SER A 82 -8.03 2.00 -19.71
C SER A 82 -7.15 0.76 -19.77
N SER A 83 -7.68 -0.34 -20.30
CA SER A 83 -6.89 -1.51 -20.65
C SER A 83 -5.81 -1.19 -21.68
#